data_AF-A0A839UFT4-F1
#
_entry.id   AF-A0A839UFT4-F1
#
_cell.length_a   1.000
_cell.length_b   1.000
_cell.length_c   1.000
_cell.angle_alpha   90.00
_cell.angle_beta   90.00
_cell.angle_gamma   90.00
#
_symmetry.space_group_name_H-M   'P 1'
#
loop_
_entity.id
_entity.type
_entity.pdbx_description
1 polymer ?
#
loop_
_entity_poly.entity_id
_entity_poly.type
_entity_poly.pdbx_seq_one_letter_code
_entity_poly.pdbx_strand_id
1 'polypeptide(L)' 'MRKRHAGHIIQFSSTELSEGRPEYEAVVGRAASMQRELNGRQPGDPLRAAQVILEVAAMDKPTLRLPLGSDALAAID' A
#
# COMPACT_ATOMS: atom_id res chain seq x y z
N MET A 1 -34.92 6.92 -22.33
CA MET A 1 -33.85 5.99 -22.78
C MET A 1 -32.76 5.97 -21.71
N ARG A 2 -32.68 4.90 -20.91
CA ARG A 2 -31.73 4.77 -19.79
C ARG A 2 -30.34 4.43 -20.33
N LYS A 3 -29.30 5.17 -19.94
CA LYS A 3 -27.92 4.67 -19.97
C LYS A 3 -27.41 4.66 -18.53
N ARG A 4 -27.16 3.44 -18.04
CA ARG A 4 -26.54 3.13 -16.76
C ARG A 4 -25.04 2.86 -16.99
N HIS A 5 -24.28 3.07 -15.92
CA HIS A 5 -22.93 2.57 -15.62
C HIS A 5 -21.73 3.29 -16.25
N ALA A 6 -20.92 3.92 -15.40
CA ALA A 6 -19.60 3.40 -15.07
C ALA A 6 -19.20 3.96 -13.69
N GLY A 7 -18.73 3.06 -12.81
CA GLY A 7 -18.42 3.38 -11.43
C GLY A 7 -17.39 4.49 -11.28
N HIS A 8 -17.56 5.31 -10.26
CA HIS A 8 -16.52 6.21 -9.78
C HIS A 8 -15.29 5.36 -9.40
N ILE A 9 -14.25 5.41 -10.23
CA ILE A 9 -12.90 5.07 -9.81
C ILE A 9 -12.47 6.24 -8.94
N ILE A 10 -12.55 6.09 -7.62
CA ILE A 10 -12.00 7.11 -6.74
C ILE A 10 -10.51 6.84 -6.58
N GLN A 11 -9.70 7.62 -7.30
CA GLN A 11 -8.25 7.65 -7.12
C GLN A 11 -7.92 8.56 -5.93
N PHE A 12 -7.89 7.99 -4.73
CA PHE A 12 -7.38 8.67 -3.54
C PHE A 12 -5.90 8.32 -3.35
N SER A 13 -5.00 9.09 -3.96
CA SER A 13 -3.61 9.12 -3.50
C SER A 13 -3.30 10.51 -3.00
N SER A 14 -3.11 10.65 -1.69
CA SER A 14 -2.63 11.91 -1.08
C SER A 14 -1.17 12.21 -1.45
N THR A 15 -0.50 11.27 -2.10
CA THR A 15 0.90 11.38 -2.50
C THR A 15 1.00 11.10 -4.00
N GLU A 16 1.47 12.08 -4.75
CA GLU A 16 1.87 11.90 -6.15
C GLU A 16 3.39 11.79 -6.21
N LEU A 17 3.90 10.78 -6.92
CA LEU A 17 5.33 10.67 -7.21
C LEU A 17 5.65 11.65 -8.35
N SER A 18 6.16 12.83 -8.01
CA SER A 18 6.65 13.79 -9.01
C SER A 18 7.89 13.25 -9.73
N GLU A 19 8.20 13.81 -10.89
CA GLU A 19 9.49 13.57 -11.54
C GLU A 19 10.64 13.91 -10.58
N GLY A 20 11.59 12.99 -10.50
CA GLY A 20 12.73 13.08 -9.59
C GLY A 20 13.69 14.17 -10.02
N ARG A 21 14.33 14.81 -9.06
CA ARG A 21 15.39 15.78 -9.32
C ARG A 21 16.67 15.06 -9.78
N PRO A 22 17.30 15.48 -10.90
CA PRO A 22 18.49 14.81 -11.43
C PRO A 22 19.63 14.68 -10.41
N GLU A 23 19.79 15.64 -9.50
CA GLU A 23 20.87 15.64 -8.50
C GLU A 23 20.73 14.52 -7.46
N TYR A 24 19.51 13.96 -7.32
CA TYR A 24 19.21 12.90 -6.34
C TYR A 24 19.00 11.53 -6.98
N GLU A 25 19.10 11.42 -8.30
CA GLU A 25 18.80 10.18 -9.03
C GLU A 25 19.61 8.98 -8.51
N ALA A 26 20.90 9.21 -8.20
CA ALA A 26 21.80 8.18 -7.68
C ALA A 26 21.37 7.61 -6.31
N VAL A 27 20.54 8.33 -5.55
CA VAL A 27 20.14 7.94 -4.19
C VAL A 27 18.67 7.51 -4.14
N VAL A 28 17.77 8.29 -4.75
CA VAL A 28 16.31 8.06 -4.63
C VAL A 28 15.68 7.48 -5.89
N GLY A 29 16.36 7.56 -7.05
CA GLY A 29 15.80 7.17 -8.35
C GLY A 29 15.34 5.71 -8.39
N ARG A 30 16.14 4.81 -7.81
CA ARG A 30 15.78 3.39 -7.70
C ARG A 30 14.54 3.17 -6.83
N ALA A 31 14.47 3.80 -5.66
CA ALA A 31 13.34 3.66 -4.76
C ALA A 31 12.05 4.21 -5.38
N ALA A 32 12.13 5.39 -6.01
CA ALA A 32 11.00 5.99 -6.72
C ALA A 32 10.51 5.11 -7.88
N SER A 33 11.43 4.48 -8.61
CA SER A 33 11.08 3.57 -9.72
C SER A 33 10.39 2.31 -9.21
N MET A 34 10.89 1.69 -8.15
CA MET A 34 10.23 0.56 -7.49
C MET A 34 8.84 0.92 -6.98
N GLN A 35 8.67 2.10 -6.37
CA GLN A 35 7.37 2.55 -5.89
C GLN A 35 6.35 2.74 -7.03
N ARG A 36 6.79 3.26 -8.19
CA ARG A 36 5.94 3.37 -9.38
C ARG A 36 5.49 2.00 -9.88
N GLU A 37 6.41 1.02 -9.94
CA GLU A 37 6.11 -0.33 -10.38
C GLU A 37 5.16 -1.08 -9.44
N LEU A 38 5.29 -0.86 -8.13
CA LEU A 38 4.46 -1.52 -7.11
C LEU A 38 3.10 -0.84 -6.89
N ASN A 39 2.90 0.39 -7.36
CA ASN A 39 1.65 1.11 -7.17
C ASN A 39 0.47 0.35 -7.81
N GLY A 40 -0.52 -0.03 -6.99
CA GLY A 40 -1.67 -0.83 -7.41
C GLY A 40 -1.34 -2.31 -7.67
N ARG A 41 -0.10 -2.74 -7.42
CA ARG A 41 0.40 -4.11 -7.58
C ARG A 41 1.08 -4.60 -6.30
N GLN A 42 0.65 -4.08 -5.16
CA GLN A 42 1.23 -4.44 -3.87
C GLN A 42 1.10 -5.95 -3.65
N PRO A 43 2.16 -6.64 -3.22
CA PRO A 43 2.09 -8.05 -2.90
C PRO A 43 1.14 -8.27 -1.72
N GLY A 44 0.30 -9.31 -1.81
CA GLY A 44 -0.68 -9.66 -0.77
C GLY A 44 -2.11 -9.20 -1.11
N ASP A 45 -2.96 -9.19 -0.09
CA ASP A 45 -4.37 -8.81 -0.20
C ASP A 45 -4.65 -7.59 0.72
N PRO A 46 -4.71 -6.37 0.16
CA PRO A 46 -4.96 -5.15 0.93
C PRO A 46 -6.31 -5.13 1.65
N LEU A 47 -7.34 -5.77 1.08
CA LEU A 47 -8.66 -5.86 1.72
C LEU A 47 -8.58 -6.72 2.98
N ARG A 48 -7.94 -7.88 2.87
CA ARG A 48 -7.72 -8.76 4.01
C ARG A 48 -6.86 -8.09 5.08
N ALA A 49 -5.80 -7.38 4.69
CA ALA A 49 -4.95 -6.64 5.62
C ALA A 49 -5.75 -5.58 6.40
N ALA A 50 -6.60 -4.80 5.71
CA ALA A 50 -7.44 -3.80 6.35
C ALA A 50 -8.42 -4.40 7.37
N GLN A 51 -9.03 -5.56 7.06
CA GLN A 51 -9.91 -6.28 7.99
C GLN A 51 -9.18 -6.67 9.28
N VAL A 52 -8.00 -7.26 9.16
CA VAL A 52 -7.20 -7.67 10.33
C VAL A 52 -6.76 -6.47 11.17
N ILE A 53 -6.41 -5.35 10.55
CA ILE A 53 -6.07 -4.10 11.27
C ILE A 53 -7.26 -3.63 12.13
N LEU A 54 -8.48 -3.67 11.59
CA LEU A 54 -9.69 -3.28 12.33
C LEU A 54 -9.96 -4.24 13.49
N GLU A 55 -9.78 -5.55 13.29
CA GLU A 55 -9.94 -6.55 14.34
C GLU A 55 -8.96 -6.31 15.49
N VAL A 56 -7.67 -6.12 15.18
CA VAL A 56 -6.63 -5.86 16.19
C VAL A 56 -6.88 -4.56 16.94
N ALA A 57 -7.33 -3.50 16.25
CA ALA A 57 -7.67 -2.22 16.87
C ALA A 57 -8.83 -2.32 17.87
N ALA A 58 -9.70 -3.32 17.72
CA ALA A 58 -10.84 -3.57 18.60
C ALA A 58 -10.53 -4.53 19.77
N MET A 59 -9.31 -5.09 19.87
CA MET A 59 -8.94 -6.02 20.94
C MET A 59 -8.64 -5.29 22.25
N ASP A 60 -9.14 -5.83 23.37
CA ASP A 60 -8.80 -5.33 24.71
C ASP A 60 -7.30 -5.46 25.04
N LYS A 61 -6.64 -6.46 24.44
CA LYS A 61 -5.21 -6.76 24.60
C LYS A 61 -4.61 -7.07 23.23
N PRO A 62 -4.26 -6.06 22.43
CA PRO A 62 -3.73 -6.26 21.09
C PRO A 62 -2.32 -6.87 21.12
N THR A 63 -1.94 -7.57 20.05
CA THR A 63 -0.57 -8.04 19.87
C THR A 63 0.39 -6.86 19.62
N LEU A 64 1.64 -6.97 20.07
CA LEU A 64 2.65 -5.94 19.81
C LEU A 64 3.07 -5.88 18.33
N ARG A 65 3.01 -7.02 17.64
CA ARG A 65 3.44 -7.17 16.24
C ARG A 65 2.32 -7.80 15.42
N LEU A 66 2.14 -7.30 14.19
CA LEU A 66 1.15 -7.77 13.24
C LEU A 66 1.80 -7.91 11.85
N PRO A 67 2.45 -9.05 11.54
CA PRO A 67 2.98 -9.29 10.21
C PRO A 67 1.83 -9.50 9.21
N LEU A 68 1.74 -8.65 8.19
CA LEU A 68 0.69 -8.67 7.16
C LEU A 68 1.16 -9.27 5.82
N GLY A 69 2.25 -10.03 5.86
CA GLY A 69 2.89 -10.63 4.68
C GLY A 69 4.01 -11.59 5.09
N SER A 70 4.43 -12.44 4.16
CA SER A 70 5.52 -13.41 4.38
C SER A 70 6.87 -12.74 4.59
N ASP A 71 7.10 -11.61 3.91
CA ASP A 71 8.26 -10.74 4.10
C ASP A 71 8.28 -10.11 5.50
N ALA A 72 7.14 -9.62 5.98
CA ALA A 72 7.01 -9.07 7.32
C ALA A 72 7.20 -10.13 8.41
N LEU A 73 6.73 -11.35 8.18
CA LEU A 73 6.96 -12.49 9.07
C LEU A 73 8.46 -12.82 9.15
N ALA A 74 9.14 -12.92 8.01
CA ALA A 74 10.57 -13.20 7.93
C ALA A 74 11.46 -12.12 8.58
N ALA A 75 10.96 -10.88 8.75
CA ALA A 75 11.69 -9.79 9.40
C ALA A 75 11.55 -9.79 10.94
N ILE A 76 10.61 -10.57 11.48
CA ILE A 76 10.27 -10.58 12.91
C ILE A 76 10.65 -11.91 13.58
N ASP A 77 10.79 -12.99 12.80
CA ASP A 77 11.42 -14.25 13.22
C ASP A 77 12.95 -14.10 13.40
#